data_AF-A0A157L7V3-F1
#
_entry.id   AF-A0A157L7V3-F1
#
_cell.length_a   1.000
_cell.length_b   1.000
_cell.length_c   1.000
_cell.angle_alpha   90.00
_cell.angle_beta   90.00
_cell.angle_gamma   90.00
#
_symmetry.space_group_name_H-M   'P 1'
#
loop_
_entity.id
_entity.type
_entity.pdbx_description
1 polymer ?
#
loop_
_entity_poly.entity_id
_entity_poly.type
_entity_poly.pdbx_seq_one_letter_code
_entity_poly.pdbx_strand_id
1 'polypeptide(L)'
;MAQDWLAEVRRGGDPGGAKAEARKAPTVEALCRKFMEDYSKKRNKPTTQRGYQGVIDRCIVPVLGRKKVLDVKRPDIAGLMEKFAYKPAEANRAFGVLRKMFNLAEVLGYRHRL
;
A
#
# COMPACT_ATOMS: atom_id res chain seq x y z
N MET A 1 -17.85 -13.36 -0.41
CA MET A 1 -18.73 -12.18 -0.51
C MET A 1 -17.84 -10.97 -0.81
N ALA A 2 -17.72 -10.64 -2.10
CA ALA A 2 -16.90 -9.54 -2.60
C ALA A 2 -17.86 -8.60 -3.32
N GLN A 3 -18.40 -7.62 -2.60
CA GLN A 3 -19.34 -6.64 -3.15
C GLN A 3 -18.61 -5.35 -3.52
N ASP A 4 -18.55 -5.12 -4.83
CA ASP A 4 -18.68 -3.85 -5.55
C ASP A 4 -17.92 -2.63 -5.05
N TRP A 5 -16.67 -2.49 -5.51
CA TRP A 5 -15.92 -1.23 -5.52
C TRP A 5 -15.37 -0.94 -6.93
N LEU A 6 -16.24 -1.07 -7.94
CA LEU A 6 -15.97 -0.73 -9.35
C LEU A 6 -16.52 0.66 -9.69
N ALA A 7 -15.71 1.70 -9.53
CA ALA A 7 -15.82 2.93 -10.32
C ALA A 7 -14.56 3.78 -10.13
N GLU A 8 -14.04 4.34 -11.21
CA GLU A 8 -12.94 5.32 -11.28
C GLU A 8 -11.48 4.83 -11.22
N VAL A 9 -11.05 3.89 -12.07
CA VAL A 9 -9.76 4.03 -12.81
C VAL A 9 -9.81 3.10 -14.05
N ARG A 10 -10.55 3.49 -15.08
CA ARG A 10 -10.38 2.92 -16.43
C ARG A 10 -10.54 4.03 -17.46
N ARG A 11 -9.42 4.67 -17.81
CA ARG A 11 -9.29 5.36 -19.09
C ARG A 11 -7.83 5.34 -19.55
N GLY A 12 -7.60 4.72 -20.71
CA GLY A 12 -6.39 4.92 -21.49
C GLY A 12 -5.50 3.68 -21.64
N GLY A 13 -5.91 2.74 -22.49
CA GLY A 13 -4.97 1.83 -23.14
C GLY A 13 -4.23 2.57 -24.25
N ASP A 14 -2.95 2.87 -24.05
CA ASP A 14 -2.01 3.32 -25.07
C ASP A 14 -0.57 3.13 -24.52
N PRO A 15 0.40 2.56 -25.26
CA PRO A 15 1.78 2.35 -24.78
C PRO A 15 2.51 3.66 -24.36
N GLY A 16 2.11 4.81 -24.92
CA GLY A 16 2.56 6.13 -24.43
C GLY A 16 1.96 6.51 -23.07
N GLY A 17 0.76 6.01 -22.78
CA GLY A 17 0.02 6.19 -21.53
C GLY A 17 0.68 5.52 -20.33
N ALA A 18 1.40 4.40 -20.51
CA ALA A 18 2.09 3.73 -19.41
C ALA A 18 3.12 4.63 -18.69
N LYS A 19 3.81 5.53 -19.42
CA LYS A 19 4.75 6.51 -18.83
C LYS A 19 4.02 7.67 -18.12
N ALA A 20 2.85 8.08 -18.61
CA ALA A 20 2.03 9.13 -18.00
C ALA A 20 1.26 8.62 -16.76
N GLU A 21 0.77 7.39 -16.80
CA GLU A 21 0.11 6.71 -15.68
C GLU A 21 1.12 6.34 -14.58
N ALA A 22 2.35 5.95 -14.95
CA ALA A 22 3.45 5.84 -13.99
C ALA A 22 3.80 7.17 -13.33
N ARG A 23 3.56 8.32 -13.99
CA ARG A 23 3.72 9.66 -13.37
C ARG A 23 2.63 9.99 -12.36
N LYS A 24 1.39 9.49 -12.54
CA LYS A 24 0.26 9.69 -11.64
C LYS A 24 0.19 8.70 -10.48
N ALA A 25 0.93 7.61 -10.54
CA ALA A 25 0.86 6.58 -9.51
C ALA A 25 1.24 7.14 -8.13
N PRO A 26 0.41 6.91 -7.10
CA PRO A 26 0.65 7.44 -5.77
C PRO A 26 1.94 6.86 -5.18
N THR A 27 2.54 7.61 -4.27
CA THR A 27 3.60 7.08 -3.41
C THR A 27 3.03 6.08 -2.41
N VAL A 28 3.87 5.24 -1.82
CA VAL A 28 3.45 4.32 -0.75
C VAL A 28 2.88 5.10 0.43
N GLU A 29 3.46 6.26 0.76
CA GLU A 29 2.93 7.14 1.80
C GLU A 29 1.51 7.65 1.48
N ALA A 30 1.27 8.10 0.25
CA ALA A 30 -0.07 8.50 -0.18
C ALA A 30 -1.06 7.33 -0.12
N LEU A 31 -0.63 6.11 -0.48
CA LEU A 31 -1.43 4.91 -0.34
C LEU A 31 -1.72 4.57 1.13
N CYS A 32 -0.75 4.73 2.04
CA CYS A 32 -0.95 4.54 3.49
C CYS A 32 -2.05 5.47 4.01
N ARG A 33 -2.00 6.75 3.64
CA ARG A 33 -3.00 7.74 4.03
C ARG A 33 -4.39 7.34 3.52
N LYS A 34 -4.50 7.03 2.22
CA LYS A 34 -5.76 6.60 1.60
C LYS A 34 -6.31 5.32 2.25
N PHE A 35 -5.44 4.34 2.56
CA PHE A 35 -5.82 3.12 3.27
C PHE A 35 -6.40 3.43 4.66
N MET A 36 -5.78 4.34 5.41
CA MET A 36 -6.28 4.71 6.72
C MET A 36 -7.63 5.43 6.64
N GLU A 37 -7.78 6.38 5.71
CA GLU A 37 -9.00 7.18 5.52
C GLU A 37 -10.17 6.36 4.96
N ASP A 38 -9.95 5.62 3.87
CA ASP A 38 -11.04 5.00 3.13
C ASP A 38 -11.39 3.58 3.62
N TYR A 39 -10.43 2.88 4.21
CA TYR A 39 -10.61 1.50 4.65
C TYR A 39 -10.57 1.36 6.17
N SER A 40 -9.47 1.78 6.81
CA SER A 40 -9.24 1.45 8.22
C SER A 40 -10.22 2.17 9.15
N LYS A 41 -10.43 3.48 8.97
CA LYS A 41 -11.37 4.27 9.79
C LYS A 41 -12.81 3.76 9.69
N LYS A 42 -13.22 3.25 8.52
CA LYS A 42 -14.59 2.77 8.28
C LYS A 42 -14.84 1.35 8.79
N ARG A 43 -13.80 0.51 8.89
CA ARG A 43 -13.96 -0.94 9.13
C ARG A 43 -13.31 -1.47 10.40
N ASN A 44 -12.33 -0.77 10.95
CA ASN A 44 -11.55 -1.26 12.08
C ASN A 44 -11.84 -0.49 13.37
N LYS A 45 -11.75 -1.19 14.51
CA LYS A 45 -11.81 -0.57 15.84
C LYS A 45 -10.69 0.47 16.01
N PRO A 46 -10.88 1.53 16.83
CA PRO A 46 -9.86 2.57 17.05
C PRO A 46 -8.49 2.02 17.50
N THR A 47 -8.48 0.94 18.28
CA THR A 47 -7.24 0.24 18.70
C THR A 47 -6.46 -0.32 17.52
N THR A 48 -7.15 -0.98 16.58
CA THR A 48 -6.55 -1.50 15.35
C THR A 48 -6.07 -0.36 14.44
N GLN A 49 -6.83 0.75 14.35
CA GLN A 49 -6.41 1.92 13.59
C GLN A 49 -5.09 2.50 14.14
N ARG A 50 -4.98 2.67 15.47
CA ARG A 50 -3.74 3.11 16.11
C ARG A 50 -2.58 2.16 15.86
N GLY A 51 -2.84 0.85 15.92
CA GLY A 51 -1.86 -0.18 15.60
C GLY A 51 -1.33 -0.06 14.16
N TYR A 52 -2.24 0.10 13.18
CA TYR A 52 -1.86 0.30 11.78
C TYR A 52 -1.10 1.59 11.57
N GLN A 53 -1.56 2.72 12.12
CA GLN A 53 -0.88 4.00 12.00
C GLN A 53 0.54 3.92 12.57
N GLY A 54 0.71 3.36 13.77
CA GLY A 54 2.03 3.24 14.38
C GLY A 54 3.01 2.38 13.56
N VAL A 55 2.52 1.31 12.94
CA VAL A 55 3.35 0.47 12.05
C VAL A 55 3.67 1.19 10.74
N ILE A 56 2.71 1.93 10.17
CA ILE A 56 2.92 2.76 8.99
C ILE A 56 4.02 3.78 9.23
N ASP A 57 3.93 4.53 10.32
CA ASP A 57 4.83 5.65 10.62
C ASP A 57 6.24 5.17 10.98
N ARG A 58 6.37 4.06 11.71
CA ARG A 58 7.68 3.56 12.18
C ARG A 58 8.38 2.63 11.19
N CYS A 59 7.62 1.88 10.39
CA CYS A 59 8.18 0.80 9.58
C CYS A 59 8.05 1.03 8.08
N ILE A 60 6.89 1.51 7.60
CA ILE A 60 6.59 1.55 6.17
C ILE A 60 7.04 2.87 5.54
N VAL A 61 6.57 4.01 6.04
CA VAL A 61 6.88 5.34 5.48
C VAL A 61 8.39 5.63 5.48
N PRO A 62 9.16 5.33 6.54
CA PRO A 62 10.60 5.61 6.55
C PRO A 62 11.41 4.80 5.53
N VAL A 63 10.88 3.67 5.05
CA VAL A 63 11.60 2.75 4.14
C VAL A 63 11.09 2.87 2.71
N LEU A 64 9.76 2.88 2.53
CA LEU A 64 9.11 2.80 1.22
C LEU A 64 8.32 4.06 0.87
N GLY A 65 8.11 4.98 1.82
CA GLY A 65 7.13 6.08 1.70
C GLY A 65 7.27 6.92 0.43
N ARG A 66 8.51 7.23 0.03
CA ARG A 66 8.82 8.03 -1.17
C ARG A 66 8.72 7.25 -2.48
N LYS A 67 8.71 5.91 -2.42
CA LYS A 67 8.65 5.06 -3.61
C LYS A 67 7.23 5.08 -4.17
N LYS A 68 7.11 5.04 -5.50
CA LYS A 68 5.79 4.86 -6.13
C LYS A 68 5.28 3.44 -5.91
N VAL A 69 3.98 3.30 -5.71
CA VAL A 69 3.32 2.00 -5.47
C VAL A 69 3.63 1.00 -6.60
N LEU A 70 3.66 1.46 -7.85
CA LEU A 70 4.00 0.66 -9.03
C LEU A 70 5.44 0.13 -9.00
N ASP A 71 6.36 0.89 -8.40
CA ASP A 71 7.79 0.58 -8.39
C ASP A 71 8.19 -0.32 -7.22
N VAL A 72 7.29 -0.59 -6.27
CA VAL A 72 7.58 -1.49 -5.14
C VAL A 72 7.62 -2.92 -5.64
N LYS A 73 8.76 -3.59 -5.52
CA LYS A 73 9.00 -4.98 -5.93
C LYS A 73 9.18 -5.88 -4.71
N ARG A 74 9.21 -7.20 -4.94
CA ARG A 74 9.46 -8.20 -3.88
C ARG A 74 10.76 -7.94 -3.10
N PRO A 75 11.89 -7.54 -3.72
CA PRO A 75 13.11 -7.22 -2.99
C PRO A 75 12.97 -6.02 -2.03
N ASP A 76 12.12 -5.03 -2.35
CA ASP A 76 11.88 -3.91 -1.45
C ASP A 76 11.14 -4.35 -0.18
N ILE A 77 10.20 -5.29 -0.33
CA ILE A 77 9.48 -5.88 0.80
C ILE A 77 10.43 -6.74 1.64
N ALA A 78 11.27 -7.55 0.99
CA ALA A 78 12.29 -8.35 1.67
C ALA A 78 13.28 -7.47 2.45
N GLY A 79 13.76 -6.38 1.84
CA GLY A 79 14.64 -5.42 2.50
C GLY A 79 13.98 -4.71 3.69
N LEU A 80 12.68 -4.41 3.62
CA LEU A 80 11.93 -3.92 4.78
C LEU A 80 11.88 -4.97 5.90
N MET A 81 11.58 -6.23 5.56
CA MET A 81 11.53 -7.30 6.55
C MET A 81 12.89 -7.56 7.21
N GLU A 82 13.96 -7.57 6.43
CA GLU A 82 15.34 -7.72 6.90
C GLU A 82 15.74 -6.55 7.83
N LYS A 83 15.44 -5.31 7.42
CA LYS A 83 15.72 -4.11 8.24
C LYS A 83 15.07 -4.19 9.62
N PHE A 84 13.90 -4.83 9.74
CA PHE A 84 13.20 -5.01 11.01
C PHE A 84 13.31 -6.43 11.59
N ALA A 85 14.24 -7.26 11.11
CA ALA A 85 14.41 -8.64 11.58
C ALA A 85 14.71 -8.73 13.08
N TYR A 86 15.40 -7.72 13.64
CA TYR A 86 15.65 -7.58 15.08
C TYR A 86 14.37 -7.32 15.92
N LYS A 87 13.24 -7.01 15.26
CA LYS A 87 11.90 -6.84 15.86
C LYS A 87 10.86 -7.61 15.03
N PRO A 88 10.83 -8.96 15.11
CA PRO A 88 10.01 -9.81 14.24
C PRO A 88 8.51 -9.47 14.29
N ALA A 89 7.99 -9.08 15.46
CA ALA A 89 6.60 -8.68 15.61
C ALA A 89 6.24 -7.42 14.80
N GLU A 90 7.12 -6.41 14.77
CA GLU A 90 6.91 -5.19 13.98
C GLU A 90 7.08 -5.50 12.48
N ALA A 91 8.07 -6.31 12.10
CA ALA A 91 8.25 -6.76 10.71
C ALA A 91 7.00 -7.47 10.18
N ASN A 92 6.45 -8.42 10.94
CA ASN A 92 5.25 -9.17 10.58
C ASN A 92 4.01 -8.26 10.51
N ARG A 93 3.87 -7.30 11.43
CA ARG A 93 2.79 -6.31 11.38
C ARG A 93 2.90 -5.43 10.13
N ALA A 94 4.10 -4.95 9.81
CA ALA A 94 4.35 -4.15 8.61
C ALA A 94 4.02 -4.93 7.33
N PHE A 95 4.45 -6.19 7.24
CA PHE A 95 4.10 -7.07 6.14
C PHE A 95 2.58 -7.27 6.01
N GLY A 96 1.89 -7.50 7.13
CA GLY A 96 0.43 -7.64 7.15
C GLY A 96 -0.31 -6.38 6.67
N VAL A 97 0.16 -5.19 7.06
CA VAL A 97 -0.41 -3.91 6.60
C VAL A 97 -0.14 -3.71 5.11
N LEU A 98 1.10 -3.94 4.65
CA LEU A 98 1.45 -3.85 3.22
C LEU A 98 0.60 -4.78 2.35
N ARG A 99 0.38 -6.02 2.79
CA ARG A 99 -0.49 -6.96 2.09
C ARG A 99 -1.92 -6.42 1.93
N LYS A 100 -2.49 -5.83 2.98
CA LYS A 100 -3.83 -5.22 2.92
C LYS A 100 -3.86 -4.00 1.99
N MET A 101 -2.83 -3.16 2.07
CA MET A 101 -2.72 -1.95 1.24
C MET A 101 -2.56 -2.29 -0.25
N PHE A 102 -1.70 -3.25 -0.60
CA PHE A 102 -1.51 -3.62 -2.00
C PHE A 102 -2.73 -4.33 -2.58
N ASN A 103 -3.44 -5.14 -1.79
CA ASN A 103 -4.74 -5.66 -2.21
C ASN A 103 -5.75 -4.53 -2.49
N LEU A 104 -5.76 -3.47 -1.65
CA LEU A 104 -6.59 -2.28 -1.93
C LEU A 104 -6.11 -1.55 -3.20
N ALA A 105 -4.80 -1.44 -3.41
CA ALA A 105 -4.23 -0.82 -4.60
C ALA A 105 -4.58 -1.58 -5.90
N GLU A 106 -4.64 -2.92 -5.85
CA GLU A 106 -5.12 -3.76 -6.95
C GLU A 106 -6.60 -3.47 -7.25
N VAL A 107 -7.45 -3.39 -6.23
CA VAL A 107 -8.88 -3.04 -6.39
C VAL A 107 -9.05 -1.63 -6.99
N LEU A 108 -8.19 -0.69 -6.62
CA LEU A 108 -8.19 0.68 -7.14
C LEU A 108 -7.51 0.82 -8.51
N GLY A 109 -6.98 -0.26 -9.10
CA GLY A 109 -6.28 -0.21 -10.40
C GLY A 109 -4.89 0.43 -10.35
N TYR A 110 -4.33 0.70 -9.17
CA TYR A 110 -3.00 1.30 -9.01
C TYR A 110 -1.85 0.29 -9.20
N ARG A 111 -2.15 -1.00 -9.32
CA ARG A 111 -1.13 -2.06 -9.46
C ARG A 111 -1.72 -3.34 -10.10
N HIS A 112 -0.92 -4.06 -10.88
CA HIS A 112 -1.22 -5.44 -11.31
C HIS A 112 -0.65 -6.47 -10.31
N ARG A 113 -1.37 -7.58 -10.13
CA ARG A 113 -1.00 -8.68 -9.21
C ARG A 113 0.43 -9.17 -9.50
N LEU A 114 1.23 -9.29 -8.45
CA LEU A 114 2.57 -9.92 -8.47
C LEU A 114 2.53 -11.43 -8.24
#